data_AF-L8N3N9-F1
#
_entry.id   AF-L8N3N9-F1
#
_cell.length_a   1.000
_cell.length_b   1.000
_cell.length_c   1.000
_cell.angle_alpha   90.00
_cell.angle_beta   90.00
_cell.angle_gamma   90.00
#
_symmetry.space_group_name_H-M   'P 1'
#
loop_
_entity.id
_entity.type
_entity.pdbx_description
1 polymer ?
#
loop_
_entity_poly.entity_id
_entity_poly.type
_entity_poly.pdbx_seq_one_letter_code
_entity_poly.pdbx_strand_id
1 'polypeptide(L)'
;MLKNILKSLVLIFVIFQVSSYVFFALFGSTELMLPSPSGKFLTLVKQEKELVGEDRYRYTWVITIFDEHNNTVYKDDGANFTGVLNSVSVVWDANDRVWAYNYEDGRIFFWERVSDKWVKTYWGGEKEKETSRNIYPPASLYPPHRPREPHRPRD
;
A
#
# COMPACT_ATOMS: atom_id res chain seq x y z
N MET A 1 36.14 -2.09 -37.23
CA MET A 1 35.39 -0.97 -36.61
C MET A 1 34.06 -1.44 -35.99
N LEU A 2 33.20 -2.14 -36.73
CA LEU A 2 31.88 -2.61 -36.24
C LEU A 2 31.92 -3.51 -34.98
N LYS A 3 32.94 -4.38 -34.84
CA LYS A 3 33.10 -5.27 -33.67
C LYS A 3 33.35 -4.52 -32.34
N ASN A 4 33.91 -3.32 -32.38
CA ASN A 4 34.20 -2.54 -31.17
C ASN A 4 32.95 -1.78 -30.70
N ILE A 5 32.11 -1.34 -31.63
CA ILE A 5 30.84 -0.66 -31.34
C ILE A 5 29.86 -1.63 -30.65
N LEU A 6 29.77 -2.87 -31.13
CA LEU A 6 28.89 -3.87 -30.53
C LEU A 6 29.29 -4.24 -29.09
N LYS A 7 30.59 -4.31 -28.80
CA LYS A 7 31.10 -4.57 -27.44
C LYS A 7 30.75 -3.44 -26.45
N SER A 8 30.83 -2.19 -26.89
CA SER A 8 30.44 -1.03 -26.05
C SER A 8 28.95 -1.02 -25.75
N LEU A 9 28.08 -1.36 -26.72
CA LEU A 9 26.63 -1.39 -26.50
C LEU A 9 26.22 -2.48 -25.51
N VAL A 10 26.82 -3.67 -25.58
CA VAL A 10 26.57 -4.76 -24.63
C VAL A 10 27.00 -4.36 -23.21
N LEU A 11 28.16 -3.69 -23.07
CA LEU A 11 28.63 -3.25 -21.75
C LEU A 11 27.71 -2.20 -21.13
N ILE A 12 27.23 -1.23 -21.91
CA ILE A 12 26.27 -0.22 -21.44
C ILE A 12 24.96 -0.89 -21.02
N PHE A 13 24.46 -1.86 -21.79
CA PHE A 13 23.24 -2.58 -21.46
C PHE A 13 23.38 -3.39 -20.15
N VAL A 14 24.50 -4.07 -19.94
CA VAL A 14 24.77 -4.81 -18.70
C VAL A 14 24.87 -3.87 -17.49
N ILE A 15 25.56 -2.72 -17.63
CA ILE A 15 25.63 -1.71 -16.57
C ILE A 15 24.23 -1.17 -16.23
N PHE A 16 23.40 -0.93 -17.26
CA PHE A 16 22.03 -0.45 -17.06
C PHE A 16 21.16 -1.49 -16.32
N GLN A 17 21.25 -2.76 -16.70
CA GLN A 17 20.56 -3.86 -16.02
C GLN A 17 21.00 -3.97 -14.55
N VAL A 18 22.31 -4.00 -14.28
CA VAL A 18 22.83 -4.08 -12.90
C VAL A 18 22.41 -2.85 -12.09
N SER A 19 22.41 -1.65 -12.67
CA SER A 19 21.96 -0.44 -11.98
C SER A 19 20.47 -0.47 -11.62
N SER A 20 19.61 -1.01 -12.50
CA SER A 20 18.18 -1.18 -12.19
C SER A 20 17.95 -2.19 -11.06
N TYR A 21 18.70 -3.31 -11.04
CA TYR A 21 18.60 -4.30 -9.96
C TYR A 21 19.08 -3.74 -8.62
N VAL A 22 20.19 -2.99 -8.61
CA VAL A 22 20.70 -2.35 -7.39
C VAL A 22 19.76 -1.24 -6.89
N PHE A 23 19.12 -0.50 -7.80
CA PHE A 23 18.13 0.51 -7.43
C PHE A 23 16.88 -0.12 -6.80
N PHE A 24 16.33 -1.20 -7.38
CA PHE A 24 15.21 -1.94 -6.78
C PHE A 24 15.57 -2.62 -5.45
N ALA A 25 16.82 -3.07 -5.27
CA ALA A 25 17.27 -3.72 -4.04
C ALA A 25 17.61 -2.74 -2.90
N LEU A 26 18.03 -1.51 -3.23
CA LEU A 26 18.34 -0.46 -2.24
C LEU A 26 17.14 0.45 -1.92
N PHE A 27 16.22 0.62 -2.86
CA PHE A 27 14.98 1.39 -2.70
C PHE A 27 13.79 0.44 -2.76
N GLY A 28 13.70 -0.50 -1.82
CA GLY A 28 12.46 -1.24 -1.55
C GLY A 28 11.37 -0.22 -1.21
N SER A 29 10.66 0.27 -2.23
CA SER A 29 9.78 1.41 -2.08
C SER A 29 8.61 1.00 -1.19
N THR A 30 8.66 1.41 0.07
CA THR A 30 7.57 1.37 1.05
C THR A 30 6.42 2.32 0.68
N GLU A 31 6.47 2.89 -0.52
CA GLU A 31 5.52 3.81 -1.11
C GLU A 31 4.84 3.12 -2.30
N LEU A 32 3.50 3.09 -2.27
CA LEU A 32 2.65 2.57 -3.33
C LEU A 32 1.69 3.67 -3.75
N MET A 33 1.65 3.98 -5.04
CA MET A 33 0.70 4.92 -5.62
C MET A 33 -0.37 4.18 -6.42
N LEU A 34 -1.64 4.45 -6.15
CA LEU A 34 -2.78 3.78 -6.78
C LEU A 34 -3.78 4.83 -7.29
N PRO A 35 -4.04 4.90 -8.61
CA PRO A 35 -5.09 5.77 -9.14
C PRO A 35 -6.47 5.20 -8.83
N SER A 36 -7.45 6.07 -8.58
CA SER A 36 -8.84 5.66 -8.42
C SER A 36 -9.45 5.25 -9.77
N PRO A 37 -10.46 4.36 -9.81
CA PRO A 37 -11.09 3.93 -11.06
C PRO A 37 -11.69 5.07 -11.89
N SER A 38 -12.19 6.13 -11.25
CA SER A 38 -12.68 7.31 -11.99
C SER A 38 -11.58 8.23 -12.51
N GLY A 39 -10.33 8.06 -12.06
CA GLY A 39 -9.21 8.95 -12.37
C GLY A 39 -9.22 10.28 -11.61
N LYS A 40 -10.20 10.51 -10.73
CA LYS A 40 -10.32 11.77 -9.96
C LYS A 40 -9.38 11.85 -8.77
N PHE A 41 -8.90 10.72 -8.29
CA PHE A 41 -8.07 10.64 -7.09
C PHE A 41 -6.86 9.75 -7.29
N LEU A 42 -5.86 10.02 -6.46
CA LEU A 42 -4.64 9.23 -6.37
C LEU A 42 -4.37 8.94 -4.90
N THR A 43 -4.14 7.68 -4.54
CA THR A 43 -3.73 7.32 -3.18
C THR A 43 -2.23 7.06 -3.15
N LEU A 44 -1.55 7.65 -2.18
CA LEU A 44 -0.21 7.27 -1.75
C LEU A 44 -0.32 6.51 -0.44
N VAL A 45 0.22 5.29 -0.43
CA VAL A 45 0.35 4.42 0.74
C VAL A 45 1.82 4.42 1.10
N LYS A 46 2.16 4.86 2.31
CA LYS A 46 3.55 4.93 2.77
C LYS A 46 3.70 4.26 4.11
N GLN A 47 4.74 3.45 4.28
CA GLN A 47 5.15 3.05 5.62
C GLN A 47 6.05 4.11 6.25
N GLU A 48 5.63 4.62 7.40
CA GLU A 48 6.40 5.51 8.25
C GLU A 48 6.99 4.74 9.42
N LYS A 49 8.20 5.14 9.82
CA LYS A 49 8.95 4.55 10.93
C LYS A 49 9.12 5.61 12.01
N GLU A 50 8.56 5.37 13.17
CA GLU A 50 8.60 6.25 14.34
C GLU A 50 9.43 5.60 15.45
N LEU A 51 10.32 6.36 16.09
CA LEU A 51 11.08 5.90 17.25
C LEU A 51 10.20 6.00 18.51
N VAL A 52 9.94 4.87 19.17
CA VAL A 52 9.10 4.75 20.38
C VAL A 52 9.95 4.18 21.52
N GLY A 53 10.89 4.98 22.03
CA GLY A 53 11.85 4.62 23.07
C GLY A 53 13.29 4.61 22.57
N GLU A 54 14.22 4.06 23.34
CA GLU A 54 15.66 4.14 23.01
C GLU A 54 16.02 3.28 21.78
N ASP A 55 15.46 2.07 21.65
CA ASP A 55 15.80 1.14 20.55
C ASP A 55 14.58 0.43 19.92
N ARG A 56 13.38 1.00 20.05
CA ARG A 56 12.15 0.41 19.51
C ARG A 56 11.53 1.30 18.46
N TYR A 57 11.15 0.70 17.34
CA TYR A 57 10.44 1.40 16.27
C TYR A 57 9.00 0.92 16.18
N ARG A 58 8.09 1.86 15.95
CA ARG A 58 6.75 1.59 15.48
C ARG A 58 6.71 1.82 13.97
N TYR A 59 6.12 0.88 13.27
CA TYR A 59 5.85 0.98 11.85
C TYR A 59 4.36 1.23 11.65
N THR A 60 4.08 2.26 10.87
CA THR A 60 2.74 2.79 10.66
C THR A 60 2.52 2.92 9.16
N TRP A 61 1.38 2.47 8.67
CA TRP A 61 0.99 2.73 7.29
C TRP A 61 0.12 3.99 7.22
N VAL A 62 0.57 4.97 6.46
CA VAL A 62 -0.11 6.26 6.22
C VAL A 62 -0.74 6.24 4.84
N ILE A 63 -2.03 6.54 4.80
CA ILE A 63 -2.80 6.72 3.57
C ILE A 63 -2.96 8.22 3.32
N THR A 64 -2.50 8.68 2.16
CA THR A 64 -2.71 10.04 1.66
C THR A 64 -3.52 9.97 0.38
N ILE A 65 -4.52 10.84 0.22
CA ILE A 65 -5.35 10.92 -0.98
C ILE A 65 -5.19 12.30 -1.58
N PHE A 66 -4.90 12.34 -2.88
CA PHE A 66 -4.79 13.53 -3.70
C PHE A 66 -5.98 13.65 -4.65
N ASP A 67 -6.35 14.88 -5.01
CA ASP A 67 -7.27 15.16 -6.12
C ASP A 67 -6.55 15.13 -7.49
N GLU A 68 -7.31 15.39 -8.55
CA GLU A 68 -6.84 15.47 -9.95
C GLU A 68 -5.78 16.56 -10.20
N HIS A 69 -5.65 17.53 -9.28
CA HIS A 69 -4.66 18.60 -9.34
C HIS A 69 -3.45 18.34 -8.43
N ASN A 70 -3.33 17.13 -7.87
CA ASN A 70 -2.32 16.73 -6.89
C ASN A 70 -2.38 17.49 -5.56
N ASN A 71 -3.52 18.09 -5.20
CA ASN A 71 -3.70 18.64 -3.86
C ASN A 71 -4.04 17.52 -2.88
N THR A 72 -3.43 17.53 -1.69
CA THR A 72 -3.80 16.61 -0.62
C THR A 72 -5.20 16.94 -0.11
N VAL A 73 -6.15 16.04 -0.35
CA VAL A 73 -7.55 16.15 0.15
C VAL A 73 -7.78 15.34 1.41
N TYR A 74 -6.89 14.40 1.71
CA TYR A 74 -6.90 13.63 2.96
C TYR A 74 -5.52 13.09 3.28
N LYS A 75 -5.19 13.03 4.57
CA LYS A 75 -4.01 12.36 5.10
C LYS A 75 -4.37 11.70 6.43
N ASP A 76 -4.03 10.42 6.58
CA ASP A 76 -4.25 9.66 7.82
C ASP A 76 -3.19 10.03 8.87
N ASP A 77 -3.22 11.29 9.32
CA ASP A 77 -2.32 11.85 10.34
C ASP A 77 -2.79 11.43 11.75
N GLY A 78 -2.54 10.18 12.16
CA GLY A 78 -2.88 9.73 13.53
C GLY A 78 -3.03 8.22 13.74
N ALA A 79 -2.09 7.43 13.24
CA ALA A 79 -2.32 6.03 12.92
C ALA A 79 -2.61 5.08 14.10
N ASN A 80 -3.77 4.42 14.00
CA ASN A 80 -4.05 3.11 14.62
C ASN A 80 -3.80 1.93 13.67
N PHE A 81 -3.28 2.19 12.46
CA PHE A 81 -3.02 1.18 11.43
C PHE A 81 -1.55 0.75 11.45
N THR A 82 -1.21 0.07 12.54
CA THR A 82 0.12 -0.48 12.81
C THR A 82 0.29 -1.83 12.12
N GLY A 83 1.42 -2.02 11.45
CA GLY A 83 1.78 -3.32 10.87
C GLY A 83 3.27 -3.39 10.53
N VAL A 84 3.85 -4.58 10.56
CA VAL A 84 5.24 -4.84 10.13
C VAL A 84 5.36 -4.66 8.61
N LEU A 85 6.58 -4.67 8.08
CA LEU A 85 6.89 -4.53 6.65
C LEU A 85 6.00 -5.42 5.77
N ASN A 86 5.44 -4.86 4.69
CA ASN A 86 4.63 -5.54 3.68
C ASN A 86 3.37 -6.26 4.19
N SER A 87 2.83 -5.83 5.34
CA SER A 87 1.64 -6.43 5.98
C SER A 87 0.30 -5.85 5.51
N VAL A 88 0.29 -4.88 4.60
CA VAL A 88 -0.93 -4.18 4.19
C VAL A 88 -1.25 -4.37 2.71
N SER A 89 -2.49 -4.75 2.41
CA SER A 89 -3.10 -4.63 1.09
C SER A 89 -3.84 -3.30 0.99
N VAL A 90 -3.71 -2.59 -0.13
CA VAL A 90 -4.54 -1.42 -0.42
C VAL A 90 -5.10 -1.52 -1.84
N VAL A 91 -6.40 -1.29 -1.98
CA VAL A 91 -7.07 -1.26 -3.30
C VAL A 91 -8.13 -0.16 -3.33
N TRP A 92 -8.44 0.32 -4.53
CA TRP A 92 -9.66 1.07 -4.78
C TRP A 92 -10.79 0.13 -5.15
N ASP A 93 -12.02 0.51 -4.80
CA ASP A 93 -13.22 -0.11 -5.38
C ASP A 93 -13.87 0.77 -6.45
N ALA A 94 -14.92 0.24 -7.09
CA ALA A 94 -15.63 0.88 -8.19
C ALA A 94 -16.29 2.23 -7.84
N ASN A 95 -16.44 2.56 -6.56
CA ASN A 95 -17.05 3.81 -6.10
C ASN A 95 -16.00 4.84 -5.62
N ASP A 96 -14.74 4.67 -6.00
CA ASP A 96 -13.61 5.45 -5.51
C ASP A 96 -13.55 5.44 -3.97
N ARG A 97 -13.71 4.27 -3.34
CA ARG A 97 -13.35 4.08 -1.94
C ARG A 97 -12.02 3.38 -1.84
N VAL A 98 -11.14 3.88 -0.98
CA VAL A 98 -9.87 3.21 -0.67
C VAL A 98 -10.14 2.18 0.40
N TRP A 99 -9.69 0.95 0.20
CA TRP A 99 -9.76 -0.13 1.17
C TRP A 99 -8.35 -0.52 1.57
N ALA A 100 -8.11 -0.71 2.87
CA ALA A 100 -6.88 -1.27 3.39
C ALA A 100 -7.16 -2.48 4.28
N TYR A 101 -6.36 -3.52 4.12
CA TYR A 101 -6.43 -4.75 4.89
C TYR A 101 -5.07 -5.05 5.51
N ASN A 102 -5.05 -5.24 6.83
CA ASN A 102 -3.85 -5.67 7.53
C ASN A 102 -3.83 -7.19 7.67
N TYR A 103 -2.83 -7.82 7.06
CA TYR A 103 -2.60 -9.26 7.11
C TYR A 103 -2.25 -9.77 8.52
N GLU A 104 -1.73 -8.92 9.41
CA GLU A 104 -1.25 -9.32 10.72
C GLU A 104 -2.38 -9.55 11.73
N ASP A 105 -3.34 -8.63 11.76
CA ASP A 105 -4.42 -8.62 12.74
C ASP A 105 -5.81 -8.74 12.12
N GLY A 106 -5.88 -8.83 10.80
CA GLY A 106 -7.12 -9.00 10.06
C GLY A 106 -7.97 -7.73 9.95
N ARG A 107 -7.53 -6.58 10.50
CA ARG A 107 -8.33 -5.34 10.50
C ARG A 107 -8.47 -4.79 9.09
N ILE A 108 -9.69 -4.35 8.76
CA ILE A 108 -10.02 -3.71 7.49
C ILE A 108 -10.50 -2.28 7.76
N PHE A 109 -9.92 -1.32 7.05
CA PHE A 109 -10.40 0.05 7.03
C PHE A 109 -10.78 0.45 5.61
N PHE A 110 -11.72 1.37 5.48
CA PHE A 110 -11.96 2.04 4.21
C PHE A 110 -12.11 3.55 4.39
N TRP A 111 -11.78 4.27 3.34
CA TRP A 111 -11.94 5.70 3.23
C TRP A 111 -12.94 5.99 2.12
N GLU A 112 -13.98 6.77 2.44
CA GLU A 112 -14.98 7.21 1.47
C GLU A 112 -15.22 8.72 1.58
N ARG A 113 -15.68 9.33 0.49
CA ARG A 113 -16.05 10.74 0.46
C ARG A 113 -17.53 10.89 0.86
N VAL A 114 -17.78 11.46 2.03
CA VAL A 114 -19.12 11.79 2.54
C VAL A 114 -19.24 13.29 2.67
N SER A 115 -20.17 13.91 1.94
CA SER A 115 -20.41 15.35 1.95
C SER A 115 -19.10 16.17 1.78
N ASP A 116 -18.34 15.81 0.75
CA ASP A 116 -17.03 16.40 0.40
C ASP A 116 -15.90 16.24 1.42
N LYS A 117 -16.08 15.39 2.42
CA LYS A 117 -15.04 15.04 3.37
C LYS A 117 -14.68 13.57 3.27
N TRP A 118 -13.39 13.28 3.31
CA TRP A 118 -12.91 11.91 3.44
C TRP A 118 -13.09 11.43 4.88
N VAL A 119 -13.71 10.25 5.02
CA VAL A 119 -14.00 9.63 6.31
C VAL A 119 -13.38 8.24 6.32
N LYS A 120 -12.56 7.97 7.33
CA LYS A 120 -12.01 6.65 7.64
C LYS A 120 -12.99 5.85 8.50
N THR A 121 -13.29 4.63 8.08
CA THR A 121 -14.21 3.72 8.78
C THR A 121 -13.54 2.36 9.00
N TYR A 122 -13.71 1.79 10.20
CA TYR A 122 -13.33 0.41 10.49
C TYR A 122 -14.45 -0.54 10.05
N TRP A 123 -14.15 -1.48 9.17
CA TRP A 123 -15.10 -2.47 8.67
C TRP A 123 -15.10 -3.71 9.58
N GLY A 124 -16.28 -4.23 9.92
CA GLY A 124 -16.46 -5.36 10.84
C GLY A 124 -16.44 -5.00 12.34
N GLY A 125 -16.42 -3.72 12.71
CA GLY A 125 -16.47 -3.28 14.10
C GLY A 125 -17.87 -3.23 14.71
N GLU A 126 -17.96 -3.19 16.04
CA GLU A 126 -19.25 -3.15 16.77
C GLU A 126 -20.15 -1.96 16.37
N LYS A 127 -19.57 -0.86 15.88
CA LYS A 127 -20.28 0.33 15.36
C LYS A 127 -20.94 0.11 13.99
N GLU A 128 -20.59 -0.94 13.26
CA GLU A 128 -21.18 -1.26 11.96
C GLU A 128 -22.64 -1.74 12.10
N LYS A 129 -23.07 -2.14 13.31
CA LYS A 129 -24.49 -2.37 13.61
C LYS A 129 -25.37 -1.12 13.45
N GLU A 130 -24.80 0.09 13.37
CA GLU A 130 -25.58 1.33 13.21
C GLU A 130 -25.61 1.88 11.77
N THR A 131 -24.68 1.48 10.89
CA THR A 131 -24.70 1.91 9.49
C THR A 131 -25.27 0.80 8.61
N SER A 132 -26.56 0.89 8.34
CA SER A 132 -27.37 0.11 7.38
C SER A 132 -26.87 0.08 5.92
N ARG A 133 -25.60 0.41 5.66
CA ARG A 133 -25.02 0.45 4.34
C ARG A 133 -24.46 -0.93 3.98
N ASN A 134 -25.00 -1.51 2.92
CA ASN A 134 -24.58 -2.79 2.35
C ASN A 134 -23.23 -2.64 1.62
N ILE A 135 -22.17 -2.35 2.38
CA ILE A 135 -20.83 -2.05 1.88
C ILE A 135 -19.89 -3.19 2.28
N TYR A 136 -19.28 -3.80 1.27
CA TYR A 136 -18.37 -4.92 1.44
C TYR A 136 -16.99 -4.59 0.85
N PRO A 137 -15.90 -5.11 1.45
CA PRO A 137 -14.58 -5.01 0.87
C PRO A 137 -14.55 -5.70 -0.50
N PRO A 138 -13.87 -5.14 -1.50
CA PRO A 138 -13.72 -5.80 -2.79
C PRO A 138 -12.90 -7.08 -2.64
N ALA A 139 -13.23 -8.12 -3.41
CA ALA A 139 -12.53 -9.41 -3.34
C ALA A 139 -11.02 -9.30 -3.60
N SER A 140 -10.61 -8.32 -4.42
CA SER A 140 -9.21 -7.99 -4.72
C SER A 140 -8.42 -7.44 -3.53
N LEU A 141 -9.09 -7.03 -2.44
CA LEU A 141 -8.42 -6.56 -1.23
C LEU A 141 -7.63 -7.69 -0.57
N TYR A 142 -8.13 -8.91 -0.64
CA TYR A 142 -7.48 -10.07 -0.06
C TYR A 142 -6.37 -10.55 -0.99
N PRO A 143 -5.22 -10.97 -0.44
CA PRO A 143 -4.16 -11.50 -1.27
C PRO A 143 -4.68 -12.80 -1.90
N PRO A 144 -4.28 -13.14 -3.14
CA PRO A 144 -4.57 -14.46 -3.68
C PRO A 144 -4.05 -15.48 -2.66
N HIS A 145 -4.89 -16.46 -2.27
CA HIS A 145 -4.58 -17.44 -1.24
C HIS A 145 -3.11 -17.87 -1.37
N ARG A 146 -2.23 -17.42 -0.48
CA ARG A 146 -0.90 -18.00 -0.43
C ARG A 146 -1.13 -19.48 -0.10
N PRO A 147 -0.64 -20.43 -0.91
CA PRO A 147 -0.60 -21.82 -0.48
C PRO A 147 0.03 -21.79 0.91
N ARG A 148 -0.66 -22.38 1.92
CA ARG A 148 -0.04 -22.54 3.23
C ARG A 148 1.30 -23.23 2.99
N GLU A 149 2.40 -22.56 3.30
CA GLU A 149 3.67 -23.28 3.37
C GLU A 149 3.41 -24.46 4.32
N PRO A 150 3.68 -25.70 3.89
CA PRO A 150 3.51 -26.83 4.77
C PRO A 150 4.29 -26.53 6.04
N HIS A 151 3.61 -26.59 7.17
CA HIS A 151 4.22 -26.39 8.48
C HIS A 151 5.47 -27.26 8.52
N ARG A 152 6.66 -26.64 8.47
CA ARG A 152 7.88 -27.39 8.74
C ARG A 152 7.72 -27.91 10.18
N PRO A 153 7.81 -29.23 10.40
CA PRO A 153 7.93 -29.75 11.75
C PRO A 153 9.05 -28.99 12.44
N ARG A 154 8.81 -28.57 13.70
CA ARG A 154 9.92 -28.11 14.53
C ARG A 154 10.75 -29.36 14.84
N ASP A 155 11.97 -29.40 14.31
CA ASP A 155 13.00 -30.34 14.74
C ASP A 155 13.53 -29.96 16.14
#